data_AF-A0AAE0TKP0-F1
#
_entry.id   AF-A0AAE0TKP0-F1
#
_cell.length_a   1.000
_cell.length_b   1.000
_cell.length_c   1.000
_cell.angle_alpha   90.00
_cell.angle_beta   90.00
_cell.angle_gamma   90.00
#
_symmetry.space_group_name_H-M   'P 1'
#
loop_
_entity.id
_entity.type
_entity.pdbx_description
1 polymer ?
#
loop_
_entity_poly.entity_id
_entity_poly.type
_entity_poly.pdbx_seq_one_letter_code
_entity_poly.pdbx_strand_id
1 'polypeptide(L)'
;MQPILRLPQGCQYTITIPVYDYDGDIVRCRKASRNEDECGGICDAFPAEFDEDACLILFNATYDGWYGVAVQIEDFSKANPGQPLSSIPLQFLVYVPPSQKGCVARPEFLPPTRPKDSCIGVPTGTPLLEPIVAQSHALGQK
;
A
#
# COMPACT_ATOMS: atom_id res chain seq x y z
N MET A 1 -6.64 -2.43 -5.75
CA MET A 1 -5.46 -2.74 -4.91
C MET A 1 -5.20 -4.23 -4.99
N GLN A 2 -3.94 -4.67 -5.16
CA GLN A 2 -3.63 -6.10 -5.03
C GLN A 2 -3.86 -6.51 -3.57
N PRO A 3 -4.63 -7.59 -3.28
CA PRO A 3 -4.96 -7.97 -1.91
C PRO A 3 -3.74 -8.46 -1.10
N ILE A 4 -2.61 -8.72 -1.77
CA ILE A 4 -1.37 -9.18 -1.16
C ILE A 4 -0.23 -8.27 -1.64
N LEU A 5 0.43 -7.61 -0.68
CA LEU A 5 1.65 -6.85 -0.89
C LEU A 5 2.86 -7.73 -0.54
N ARG A 6 3.82 -7.88 -1.45
CA ARG A 6 5.02 -8.69 -1.23
C ARG A 6 6.23 -7.79 -0.98
N LEU A 7 6.82 -7.89 0.20
CA LEU A 7 7.89 -7.01 0.68
C LEU A 7 9.10 -7.83 1.13
N PRO A 8 10.22 -7.86 0.38
CA PRO A 8 11.43 -8.58 0.80
C PRO A 8 11.88 -8.27 2.22
N GLN A 9 12.29 -9.30 2.97
CA GLN A 9 12.86 -9.15 4.32
C GLN A 9 14.11 -8.25 4.33
N GLY A 10 14.32 -7.54 5.44
CA GLY A 10 15.53 -6.76 5.72
C GLY A 10 15.42 -5.28 5.39
N CYS A 11 14.21 -4.80 5.08
CA CYS A 11 14.01 -3.47 4.49
C CYS A 11 12.88 -2.70 5.17
N GLN A 12 13.03 -1.37 5.18
CA GLN A 12 11.97 -0.45 5.54
C GLN A 12 11.13 -0.12 4.31
N TYR A 13 9.82 -0.18 4.45
CA TYR A 13 8.86 0.15 3.42
C TYR A 13 7.92 1.24 3.90
N THR A 14 7.62 2.17 2.98
CA THR A 14 6.53 3.14 3.13
C THR A 14 5.40 2.68 2.21
N ILE A 15 4.29 2.27 2.80
CA ILE A 15 3.08 1.85 2.10
C ILE A 15 2.12 3.03 2.10
N THR A 16 1.73 3.50 0.93
CA THR A 16 0.73 4.58 0.80
C THR A 16 -0.65 3.99 0.59
N ILE A 17 -1.60 4.38 1.42
CA ILE A 17 -3.02 4.08 1.19
C ILE A 17 -3.55 5.14 0.23
N PRO A 18 -3.97 4.76 -0.99
CA PRO A 18 -4.56 5.71 -1.92
C PRO A 18 -5.94 6.12 -1.38
N VAL A 19 -6.04 7.37 -0.98
CA VAL A 19 -7.29 8.02 -0.60
C VAL A 19 -7.64 9.11 -1.60
N TYR A 20 -8.93 9.30 -1.83
CA TYR A 20 -9.45 10.36 -2.68
C TYR A 20 -10.66 10.97 -2.00
N ASP A 21 -10.66 12.28 -1.92
CA ASP A 21 -11.75 13.08 -1.38
C ASP A 21 -12.13 14.18 -2.38
N TYR A 22 -13.44 14.42 -2.54
CA TYR A 22 -13.98 15.24 -3.63
C TYR A 22 -14.35 16.66 -3.18
N ASP A 23 -14.90 16.81 -1.97
CA ASP A 23 -15.37 18.09 -1.42
C ASP A 23 -14.33 18.80 -0.54
N GLY A 24 -13.15 18.19 -0.37
CA GLY A 24 -11.98 18.77 0.27
C GLY A 24 -12.01 18.62 1.79
N ASP A 25 -12.70 17.63 2.30
CA ASP A 25 -12.65 17.20 3.69
C ASP A 25 -11.29 16.58 4.05
N ILE A 26 -11.08 16.39 5.36
CA ILE A 26 -9.82 15.90 5.90
C ILE A 26 -9.94 14.38 6.00
N VAL A 27 -9.13 13.66 5.22
CA VAL A 27 -9.05 12.20 5.31
C VAL A 27 -7.90 11.79 6.22
N ARG A 28 -8.16 10.86 7.13
CA ARG A 28 -7.13 10.21 7.95
C ARG A 28 -7.20 8.70 7.84
N CYS A 29 -6.06 8.03 7.92
CA CYS A 29 -5.98 6.59 7.91
C CYS A 29 -5.36 6.07 9.21
N ARG A 30 -6.18 5.54 10.10
CA ARG A 30 -5.73 5.00 11.38
C ARG A 30 -5.76 3.48 11.40
N LYS A 31 -4.96 2.89 12.26
CA LYS A 31 -5.04 1.46 12.57
C LYS A 31 -6.44 1.11 13.10
N ALA A 32 -6.98 -0.02 12.68
CA ALA A 32 -8.27 -0.51 13.17
C ALA A 32 -8.21 -0.80 14.69
N SER A 33 -9.27 -0.42 15.40
CA SER A 33 -9.39 -0.47 16.85
C SER A 33 -10.09 -1.74 17.31
N ARG A 34 -9.49 -2.42 18.30
CA ARG A 34 -10.09 -3.62 18.92
C ARG A 34 -11.32 -3.24 19.73
N ASN A 35 -11.31 -2.06 20.35
CA ASN A 35 -12.38 -1.58 21.21
C ASN A 35 -13.66 -1.28 20.42
N GLU A 36 -13.53 -1.06 19.11
CA GLU A 36 -14.62 -0.77 18.18
C GLU A 36 -14.97 -1.98 17.29
N ASP A 37 -14.36 -3.15 17.54
CA ASP A 37 -14.55 -4.41 16.80
C ASP A 37 -14.26 -4.31 15.28
N GLU A 38 -13.26 -3.51 14.91
CA GLU A 38 -12.99 -3.15 13.51
C GLU A 38 -12.06 -4.12 12.76
N CYS A 39 -11.45 -5.07 13.48
CA CYS A 39 -10.32 -5.85 12.99
C CYS A 39 -10.43 -7.36 13.29
N GLY A 40 -11.46 -7.78 14.03
CA GLY A 40 -11.56 -9.13 14.60
C GLY A 40 -10.26 -9.58 15.29
N GLY A 41 -9.56 -10.54 14.68
CA GLY A 41 -8.34 -11.15 15.22
C GLY A 41 -7.03 -10.42 14.92
N ILE A 42 -7.01 -9.42 14.02
CA ILE A 42 -5.76 -8.91 13.43
C ILE A 42 -5.37 -7.49 13.85
N CYS A 43 -6.06 -6.87 14.82
CA CYS A 43 -5.79 -5.49 15.25
C CYS A 43 -4.32 -5.19 15.44
N ASP A 44 -3.53 -6.10 16.02
CA ASP A 44 -2.12 -5.86 16.34
C ASP A 44 -1.16 -6.78 15.57
N ALA A 45 -1.65 -7.39 14.49
CA ALA A 45 -0.91 -8.37 13.71
C ALA A 45 0.15 -7.75 12.79
N PHE A 46 0.17 -6.42 12.65
CA PHE A 46 1.14 -5.70 11.81
C PHE A 46 1.94 -4.67 12.62
N PRO A 47 3.23 -4.93 12.92
CA PRO A 47 4.07 -4.04 13.70
C PRO A 47 4.62 -2.91 12.83
N ALA A 48 3.79 -1.91 12.57
CA ALA A 48 4.11 -0.76 11.74
C ALA A 48 3.68 0.56 12.41
N GLU A 49 4.35 1.65 12.03
CA GLU A 49 3.96 3.01 12.40
C GLU A 49 3.01 3.58 11.35
N PHE A 50 2.01 4.34 11.79
CA PHE A 50 1.00 4.95 10.92
C PHE A 50 1.15 6.47 11.01
N ASP A 51 1.33 7.11 9.86
CA ASP A 51 1.10 8.54 9.70
C ASP A 51 -0.33 8.71 9.22
N GLU A 52 -1.21 9.03 10.15
CA GLU A 52 -2.65 9.05 9.91
C GLU A 52 -3.06 10.17 8.94
N ASP A 53 -2.42 11.35 9.04
CA ASP A 53 -2.74 12.51 8.20
C ASP A 53 -2.23 12.33 6.77
N ALA A 54 -1.08 11.67 6.57
CA ALA A 54 -0.54 11.38 5.24
C ALA A 54 -1.03 10.05 4.65
N CYS A 55 -1.78 9.25 5.43
CA CYS A 55 -2.20 7.90 5.06
C CYS A 55 -1.01 6.99 4.66
N LEU A 56 0.08 7.08 5.42
CA LEU A 56 1.29 6.29 5.21
C LEU A 56 1.48 5.25 6.32
N ILE A 57 1.94 4.07 5.93
CA ILE A 57 2.35 3.02 6.88
C ILE A 57 3.84 2.77 6.72
N LEU A 58 4.61 2.97 7.78
CA LEU A 58 6.03 2.67 7.84
C LEU A 58 6.25 1.30 8.49
N PHE A 59 6.76 0.37 7.70
CA PHE A 59 6.93 -1.02 8.11
C PHE A 59 8.37 -1.48 7.94
N ASN A 60 8.94 -2.03 9.01
CA ASN A 60 10.25 -2.67 8.99
C ASN A 60 10.08 -4.19 8.84
N ALA A 61 10.42 -4.72 7.66
CA ALA A 61 10.28 -6.14 7.34
C ALA A 61 11.42 -6.98 7.95
N THR A 62 11.57 -6.96 9.27
CA THR A 62 12.68 -7.65 9.98
C THR A 62 12.54 -9.17 9.94
N TYR A 63 11.32 -9.68 9.98
CA TYR A 63 11.00 -11.11 10.03
C TYR A 63 10.21 -11.53 8.80
N ASP A 64 10.45 -12.74 8.31
CA ASP A 64 9.66 -13.34 7.25
C ASP A 64 8.31 -13.84 7.78
N GLY A 65 7.31 -13.87 6.90
CA GLY A 65 5.99 -14.38 7.24
C GLY A 65 4.83 -13.58 6.65
N TRP A 66 3.64 -13.87 7.15
CA TRP A 66 2.40 -13.23 6.76
C TRP A 66 1.93 -12.28 7.84
N TYR A 67 1.50 -11.11 7.42
CA TYR A 67 0.93 -10.09 8.29
C TYR A 67 -0.44 -9.66 7.75
N GLY A 68 -1.42 -9.59 8.65
CA GLY A 68 -2.72 -9.00 8.36
C GLY A 68 -2.70 -7.53 8.72
N VAL A 69 -3.13 -6.67 7.79
CA VAL A 69 -3.25 -5.23 8.00
C VAL A 69 -4.72 -4.85 8.01
N ALA A 70 -5.16 -4.15 9.04
CA ALA A 70 -6.51 -3.61 9.16
C ALA A 70 -6.42 -2.11 9.47
N VAL A 71 -7.07 -1.30 8.63
CA VAL A 71 -7.03 0.16 8.67
C VAL A 71 -8.45 0.69 8.54
N GLN A 72 -8.76 1.77 9.25
CA GLN A 72 -9.93 2.58 8.99
C GLN A 72 -9.53 3.83 8.22
N ILE A 73 -10.20 4.06 7.09
CA ILE A 73 -10.09 5.29 6.32
C ILE A 73 -11.27 6.15 6.75
N GLU A 74 -10.97 7.27 7.39
CA GLU A 74 -11.94 8.13 8.00
C GLU A 74 -11.96 9.49 7.31
N ASP A 75 -13.16 10.01 7.14
CA ASP A 75 -13.43 11.29 6.51
C ASP A 75 -13.97 12.28 7.54
N PHE A 76 -13.43 13.50 7.58
CA PHE A 76 -13.73 14.51 8.58
C PHE A 76 -14.02 15.86 7.92
N SER A 77 -15.17 16.44 8.25
CA SER A 77 -15.43 17.82 7.85
C SER A 77 -14.37 18.78 8.43
N LYS A 78 -13.99 19.80 7.66
CA LYS A 78 -13.13 20.89 8.18
C LYS A 78 -13.72 21.60 9.40
N ALA A 79 -15.05 21.63 9.51
CA ALA A 79 -15.75 22.29 10.61
C ALA A 79 -15.68 21.50 11.92
N ASN A 80 -15.57 20.17 11.84
CA ASN A 80 -15.48 19.29 13.00
C ASN A 80 -14.42 18.19 12.78
N PRO A 81 -13.13 18.52 12.89
CA PRO A 81 -12.03 17.58 12.62
C PRO A 81 -11.82 16.53 13.74
N GLY A 82 -12.66 16.55 14.78
CA GLY A 82 -12.57 15.65 15.93
C GLY A 82 -13.49 14.44 15.86
N GLN A 83 -14.42 14.38 14.89
CA GLN A 83 -15.34 13.27 14.73
C GLN A 83 -15.47 12.89 13.26
N PRO A 84 -15.30 11.61 12.91
CA PRO A 84 -15.42 11.17 11.52
C PRO A 84 -16.88 11.26 11.06
N LEU A 85 -17.09 11.76 9.85
CA LEU A 85 -18.35 11.69 9.11
C LEU A 85 -18.60 10.26 8.61
N SER A 86 -17.53 9.60 8.16
CA SER A 86 -17.56 8.22 7.70
C SER A 86 -16.28 7.48 8.08
N SER A 87 -16.39 6.16 8.17
CA SER A 87 -15.26 5.26 8.44
C SER A 87 -15.42 4.02 7.56
N ILE A 88 -14.42 3.75 6.73
CA ILE A 88 -14.43 2.65 5.77
C ILE A 88 -13.29 1.67 6.12
N PRO A 89 -13.59 0.37 6.35
CA PRO A 89 -12.57 -0.61 6.66
C PRO A 89 -11.80 -1.02 5.40
N LEU A 90 -10.47 -0.99 5.48
CA LEU A 90 -9.56 -1.57 4.50
C LEU A 90 -8.73 -2.68 5.14
N GLN A 91 -8.78 -3.88 4.55
CA GLN A 91 -7.98 -5.03 4.98
C GLN A 91 -7.21 -5.63 3.81
N PHE A 92 -5.94 -5.92 4.04
CA PHE A 92 -5.07 -6.58 3.06
C PHE A 92 -3.97 -7.38 3.75
N LEU A 93 -3.27 -8.21 2.99
CA LEU A 93 -2.18 -9.03 3.48
C LEU A 93 -0.83 -8.46 3.03
N VAL A 94 0.15 -8.54 3.93
CA VAL A 94 1.56 -8.33 3.61
C VAL A 94 2.28 -9.67 3.76
N TYR A 95 3.00 -10.07 2.72
CA TYR A 95 3.87 -11.24 2.76
C TYR A 95 5.33 -10.79 2.68
N VAL A 96 6.11 -11.18 3.68
CA VAL A 96 7.55 -10.95 3.75
C VAL A 96 8.28 -12.25 3.43
N PRO A 97 8.72 -12.46 2.17
CA PRO A 97 9.58 -13.60 1.86
C PRO A 97 10.99 -13.38 2.41
N PRO A 98 11.69 -14.46 2.82
CA PRO A 98 13.10 -14.36 3.18
C PRO A 98 13.91 -13.85 1.99
N SER A 99 14.82 -12.90 2.25
CA SER A 99 15.69 -12.32 1.24
C SER A 99 17.14 -12.31 1.70
N GLN A 100 18.03 -12.87 0.88
CA GLN A 100 19.48 -12.75 1.07
C GLN A 100 20.07 -11.52 0.37
N LYS A 101 19.24 -10.78 -0.39
CA LYS A 101 19.65 -9.60 -1.14
C LYS A 101 19.07 -8.34 -0.51
N GLY A 102 19.84 -7.26 -0.54
CA GLY A 102 19.46 -5.96 0.02
C GLY A 102 18.25 -5.31 -0.66
N CYS A 103 17.80 -4.19 -0.09
CA CYS A 103 16.51 -3.51 -0.32
C CYS A 103 16.28 -2.88 -1.70
N VAL A 104 17.17 -3.15 -2.64
CA VAL A 104 17.22 -2.50 -3.96
C VAL A 104 16.69 -3.41 -5.07
N ALA A 105 16.39 -4.67 -4.79
CA ALA A 105 15.83 -5.60 -5.77
C ALA A 105 14.32 -5.35 -6.00
N ARG A 106 13.97 -4.15 -6.49
CA ARG A 106 12.64 -3.86 -7.03
C ARG A 106 12.58 -4.34 -8.48
N PRO A 107 11.43 -4.79 -8.99
CA PRO A 107 11.27 -4.98 -10.42
C PRO A 107 11.50 -3.65 -11.14
N GLU A 108 12.41 -3.64 -12.10
CA GLU A 108 12.64 -2.47 -12.93
C GLU A 108 11.88 -2.64 -14.24
N PHE A 109 11.14 -1.59 -14.63
CA PHE A 109 10.57 -1.51 -15.96
C PHE A 109 11.71 -1.31 -16.94
N LEU A 110 11.89 -2.29 -17.84
CA LEU A 110 12.87 -2.19 -18.91
C LEU A 110 12.20 -1.59 -20.15
N PRO A 111 12.96 -0.88 -20.99
CA PRO A 111 12.50 -0.51 -22.32
C PRO A 111 11.96 -1.76 -23.05
N PRO A 112 10.84 -1.65 -23.78
CA PRO A 112 10.12 -0.42 -24.15
C PRO A 112 9.05 0.05 -23.13
N THR A 113 8.96 -0.54 -21.94
CA THR A 113 7.97 -0.14 -20.93
C THR A 113 8.18 1.31 -20.50
N ARG A 114 7.10 2.07 -20.44
CA ARG A 114 7.17 3.46 -20.02
C ARG A 114 7.50 3.59 -18.52
N PRO A 115 8.14 4.69 -18.09
CA PRO A 115 8.41 4.94 -16.68
C PRO A 115 7.12 5.00 -15.84
N LYS A 116 7.29 4.76 -14.53
CA LYS A 116 6.26 4.99 -13.53
C LYS A 116 5.68 6.41 -13.68
N ASP A 117 4.37 6.54 -13.52
CA ASP A 117 3.64 7.81 -13.56
C ASP A 117 3.66 8.53 -14.94
N SER A 118 3.94 7.80 -16.03
CA SER A 118 3.88 8.34 -17.39
C SER A 118 2.45 8.43 -17.95
N CYS A 119 2.15 9.51 -18.65
CA CYS A 119 0.86 9.75 -19.30
C CYS A 119 0.94 9.51 -20.82
N ILE A 120 -0.12 8.97 -21.41
CA ILE A 120 -0.29 8.83 -22.87
C ILE A 120 -1.67 9.33 -23.28
N GLY A 121 -1.74 10.08 -24.39
CA GLY A 121 -3.01 10.40 -25.04
C GLY A 121 -3.40 9.27 -25.99
N VAL A 122 -4.56 8.66 -25.77
CA VAL A 122 -5.11 7.62 -26.66
C VAL A 122 -6.32 8.19 -27.41
N PRO A 123 -6.28 8.29 -28.76
CA PRO A 123 -7.41 8.78 -29.54
C PRO A 123 -8.66 7.90 -29.40
N THR A 124 -9.84 8.54 -29.46
CA THR A 124 -11.13 7.84 -29.36
C THR A 124 -11.27 6.80 -30.47
N GLY A 125 -11.66 5.58 -30.10
CA GLY A 125 -11.85 4.47 -31.04
C GLY A 125 -10.56 3.75 -31.46
N THR A 126 -9.40 4.12 -30.91
CA THR A 126 -8.13 3.43 -31.19
C THR A 126 -7.67 2.57 -30.00
N PRO A 127 -7.30 1.30 -30.22
CA PRO A 127 -6.69 0.48 -29.17
C PRO A 127 -5.23 0.87 -28.98
N LEU A 128 -4.80 1.05 -27.72
CA LEU A 128 -3.39 1.15 -27.36
C LEU A 128 -2.84 -0.24 -27.04
N LEU A 129 -1.79 -0.65 -27.75
CA LEU A 129 -1.08 -1.91 -27.50
C LEU A 129 0.37 -1.58 -27.12
N GLU A 130 0.76 -1.92 -25.90
CA GLU A 130 2.12 -1.73 -25.42
C GLU A 130 2.62 -2.96 -24.68
N PRO A 131 3.85 -3.41 -24.99
CA PRO A 131 4.48 -4.48 -24.22
C PRO A 131 4.97 -3.95 -22.88
N ILE A 132 4.62 -4.68 -21.81
CA ILE A 132 5.16 -4.47 -20.47
C ILE A 132 6.28 -5.48 -20.24
N VAL A 133 7.50 -4.97 -20.18
CA VAL A 133 8.71 -5.69 -19.85
C VAL A 133 9.21 -5.22 -18.49
N ALA A 134 9.23 -6.13 -17.52
CA ALA A 134 9.80 -5.89 -16.22
C ALA A 134 10.83 -6.97 -15.91
N GLN A 135 11.96 -6.58 -15.32
CA GLN A 135 12.93 -7.51 -14.79
C GLN A 135 12.85 -7.49 -13.28
N SER A 136 12.52 -8.63 -12.68
CA SER A 136 12.84 -8.85 -11.27
C SER A 136 14.32 -9.19 -11.17
N HIS A 137 15.04 -8.55 -10.25
CA HIS A 137 16.38 -8.98 -9.87
C HIS A 137 16.34 -10.25 -8.98
N ALA A 138 15.48 -11.21 -9.32
CA ALA A 138 15.56 -12.57 -8.81
C ALA A 138 16.61 -13.30 -9.66
N LEU A 139 17.87 -13.28 -9.22
CA LEU A 139 18.84 -14.24 -9.74
C LEU A 139 18.34 -15.60 -9.29
N GLY A 140 17.86 -16.40 -10.24
CA GLY A 140 17.48 -17.78 -9.99
C GLY A 140 18.61 -18.49 -9.28
N GLN A 141 18.37 -18.91 -8.05
CA GLN A 141 19.20 -19.92 -7.42
C GLN A 141 18.82 -21.24 -8.09
N LYS A 142 19.72 -21.74 -8.94
CA LYS A 142 19.78 -23.16 -9.29
C LYS A 142 20.07 -23.98 -8.04
#